data_AF-A0A222P2F0-F1
#
_entry.id   AF-A0A222P2F0-F1
#
_cell.length_a   1.000
_cell.length_b   1.000
_cell.length_c   1.000
_cell.angle_alpha   90.00
_cell.angle_beta   90.00
_cell.angle_gamma   90.00
#
_symmetry.space_group_name_H-M   'P 1'
#
loop_
_entity.id
_entity.type
_entity.pdbx_description
1 polymer ?
#
loop_
_entity_poly.entity_id
_entity_poly.type
_entity_poly.pdbx_seq_one_letter_code
_entity_poly.pdbx_strand_id
1 'polypeptide(L)'
;MFKAGKFDLALVIYRQALEIDKNVDSNSNSEVVTLYSNMVLVLRKLSQPYEALDVAKNALESSVEAGAEIKKKILFNILAVISETIETQRVNNAFIRRSVEFCLEYKKFLDEYLPSELAEMSKKMVTVSGDSDTLRIKAREYYSMQQLELSLITYEDALKMHRLCKDSNDIETAAALAANIILLYRRVERISQALPLAEEFLNSSDSFGVDIKKKILFNLMVGLREHLNKNCSSEEELKSHPLFEKFHHLLTRHCGFIEKELAGSLRSELELQSSISRENERGSKTANQINFT
;
A
#
# COMPACT_ATOMS: atom_id res chain seq x y z
N MET A 1 -7.73 37.51 11.96
CA MET A 1 -8.76 36.77 11.20
C MET A 1 -9.16 35.46 11.88
N PHE A 2 -8.22 34.56 12.16
CA PHE A 2 -8.51 33.30 12.86
C PHE A 2 -9.22 33.48 14.22
N LYS A 3 -8.70 34.36 15.09
CA LYS A 3 -9.32 34.68 16.40
C LYS A 3 -10.70 35.34 16.31
N ALA A 4 -11.08 35.84 15.13
CA ALA A 4 -12.37 36.48 14.88
C ALA A 4 -13.38 35.53 14.20
N GLY A 5 -13.07 34.23 14.10
CA GLY A 5 -13.93 33.23 13.44
C GLY A 5 -14.00 33.34 11.92
N LYS A 6 -13.23 34.24 11.30
CA LYS A 6 -13.18 34.45 9.84
C LYS A 6 -12.24 33.44 9.18
N PHE A 7 -12.62 32.18 9.21
CA PHE A 7 -11.80 31.05 8.76
C PHE A 7 -11.58 31.04 7.25
N ASP A 8 -12.61 31.32 6.45
CA ASP A 8 -12.48 31.38 4.97
C ASP A 8 -11.44 32.43 4.54
N LEU A 9 -11.50 33.62 5.14
CA LEU A 9 -10.56 34.69 4.85
C LEU A 9 -9.15 34.34 5.33
N ALA A 10 -9.02 33.66 6.48
CA ALA A 10 -7.72 33.18 6.95
C ALA A 10 -7.10 32.17 5.97
N LEU A 11 -7.91 31.25 5.42
CA LEU A 11 -7.46 30.27 4.43
C LEU A 11 -6.93 30.95 3.16
N VAL A 12 -7.67 31.94 2.65
CA VAL A 12 -7.25 32.73 1.48
C VAL A 12 -5.91 33.42 1.74
N ILE A 13 -5.76 34.05 2.90
CA ILE A 13 -4.51 34.74 3.27
C ILE A 13 -3.34 33.75 3.39
N TYR A 14 -3.54 32.59 4.00
CA TYR A 14 -2.47 31.58 4.11
C TYR A 14 -2.05 31.03 2.75
N ARG A 15 -2.99 30.81 1.82
CA ARG A 15 -2.65 30.41 0.44
C ARG A 15 -1.83 31.47 -0.28
N GLN A 16 -2.23 32.74 -0.16
CA GLN A 16 -1.48 33.85 -0.75
C GLN A 16 -0.07 33.96 -0.17
N ALA A 17 0.08 33.82 1.15
CA ALA A 17 1.38 33.82 1.81
C ALA A 17 2.27 32.67 1.29
N LEU A 18 1.70 31.47 1.11
CA LEU A 18 2.40 30.32 0.57
C LEU A 18 2.82 30.51 -0.90
N GLU A 19 2.01 31.16 -1.72
CA GLU A 19 2.36 31.50 -3.10
C GLU A 19 3.48 32.53 -3.19
N ILE A 20 3.46 33.55 -2.31
CA ILE A 20 4.54 34.54 -2.24
C ILE A 20 5.84 33.87 -1.83
N ASP A 21 5.81 33.03 -0.80
CA ASP A 21 6.99 32.35 -0.29
C ASP A 21 7.60 31.39 -1.30
N LYS A 22 6.79 30.69 -2.13
CA LYS A 22 7.30 29.87 -3.25
C LYS A 22 8.01 30.68 -4.35
N ASN A 23 7.71 31.97 -4.49
CA ASN A 23 8.28 32.83 -5.52
C ASN A 23 9.52 33.58 -5.03
N VAL A 24 9.73 33.64 -3.72
CA VAL A 24 10.95 34.15 -3.10
C VAL A 24 11.80 32.91 -2.87
N ASP A 25 12.96 32.81 -3.50
CA ASP A 25 13.85 31.63 -3.47
C ASP A 25 14.53 31.44 -2.07
N SER A 26 13.76 31.67 -0.99
CA SER A 26 14.15 31.49 0.39
C SER A 26 13.81 30.07 0.82
N ASN A 27 14.84 29.27 1.06
CA ASN A 27 14.79 27.95 1.69
C ASN A 27 14.27 27.96 3.16
N SER A 28 13.33 28.84 3.53
CA SER A 28 12.74 28.91 4.88
C SER A 28 11.67 27.82 5.07
N ASN A 29 12.09 26.55 5.02
CA ASN A 29 11.26 25.37 5.25
C ASN A 29 10.38 25.46 6.53
N SER A 30 10.78 26.25 7.54
CA SER A 30 10.02 26.41 8.79
C SER A 30 8.74 27.25 8.66
N GLU A 31 8.76 28.32 7.86
CA GLU A 31 7.63 29.25 7.72
C GLU A 31 6.53 28.63 6.84
N VAL A 32 6.95 28.01 5.72
CA VAL A 32 6.08 27.22 4.83
C VAL A 32 5.29 26.17 5.59
N VAL A 33 5.95 25.40 6.45
CA VAL A 33 5.31 24.29 7.17
C VAL A 33 4.40 24.81 8.28
N THR A 34 4.72 25.97 8.87
CA THR A 34 3.82 26.67 9.79
C THR A 34 2.55 27.14 9.08
N LEU A 35 2.66 27.69 7.87
CA LEU A 35 1.51 28.07 7.05
C LEU A 35 0.62 26.85 6.76
N TYR A 36 1.21 25.73 6.34
CA TYR A 36 0.47 24.49 6.13
C TYR A 36 -0.24 23.99 7.39
N SER A 37 0.44 23.99 8.54
CA SER A 37 -0.17 23.60 9.83
C SER A 37 -1.39 24.46 10.16
N ASN A 38 -1.29 25.77 9.94
CA ASN A 38 -2.41 26.70 10.14
C ASN A 38 -3.54 26.48 9.13
N MET A 39 -3.23 26.16 7.87
CA MET A 39 -4.23 25.82 6.86
C MET A 39 -5.02 24.57 7.24
N VAL A 40 -4.35 23.49 7.68
CA VAL A 40 -5.03 22.26 8.14
C VAL A 40 -5.97 22.57 9.31
N LEU A 41 -5.54 23.37 10.28
CA LEU A 41 -6.38 23.80 11.40
C LEU A 41 -7.61 24.61 10.94
N VAL A 42 -7.43 25.51 9.97
CA VAL A 42 -8.54 26.29 9.40
C VAL A 42 -9.52 25.39 8.64
N LEU A 43 -9.01 24.46 7.83
CA LEU A 43 -9.83 23.51 7.07
C LEU A 43 -10.65 22.59 7.98
N ARG A 44 -10.09 22.20 9.14
CA ARG A 44 -10.85 21.54 10.21
C ARG A 44 -12.04 22.39 10.67
N LYS A 45 -11.81 23.68 10.96
CA LYS A 45 -12.86 24.60 11.41
C LYS A 45 -13.93 24.88 10.34
N LEU A 46 -13.57 24.74 9.07
CA LEU A 46 -14.50 24.86 7.93
C LEU A 46 -15.20 23.53 7.58
N SER A 47 -14.90 22.44 8.29
CA SER A 47 -15.40 21.09 7.98
C SER A 47 -15.13 20.69 6.51
N GLN A 48 -13.91 20.97 6.04
CA GLN A 48 -13.43 20.61 4.69
C GLN A 48 -12.39 19.48 4.76
N PRO A 49 -12.81 18.22 5.05
CA PRO A 49 -11.89 17.17 5.44
C PRO A 49 -11.02 16.63 4.30
N TYR A 50 -11.54 16.60 3.08
CA TYR A 50 -10.77 16.17 1.90
C TYR A 50 -9.61 17.11 1.61
N GLU A 51 -9.88 18.41 1.63
CA GLU A 51 -8.83 19.41 1.39
C GLU A 51 -7.83 19.43 2.55
N ALA A 52 -8.27 19.24 3.79
CA ALA A 52 -7.36 19.13 4.93
C ALA A 52 -6.34 18.00 4.74
N LEU A 53 -6.78 16.80 4.32
CA LEU A 53 -5.89 15.68 4.01
C LEU A 53 -4.88 16.02 2.92
N ASP A 54 -5.31 16.71 1.86
CA ASP A 54 -4.44 17.07 0.74
C ASP A 54 -3.37 18.09 1.13
N VAL A 55 -3.78 19.12 1.87
CA VAL A 55 -2.87 20.12 2.40
C VAL A 55 -1.87 19.49 3.38
N ALA A 56 -2.33 18.58 4.26
CA ALA A 56 -1.44 17.89 5.19
C ALA A 56 -0.44 16.98 4.48
N LYS A 57 -0.88 16.22 3.47
CA LYS A 57 0.00 15.36 2.67
C LYS A 57 1.07 16.18 1.98
N ASN A 58 0.67 17.24 1.26
CA ASN A 58 1.61 18.13 0.60
C ASN A 58 2.61 18.75 1.59
N ALA A 59 2.15 19.13 2.78
CA ALA A 59 3.01 19.70 3.82
C ALA A 59 4.06 18.72 4.35
N LEU A 60 3.68 17.46 4.56
CA LEU A 60 4.55 16.43 5.11
C LEU A 60 5.54 15.90 4.06
N GLU A 61 5.16 15.87 2.77
CA GLU A 61 6.04 15.49 1.66
C GLU A 61 7.04 16.61 1.29
N SER A 62 6.60 17.87 1.30
CA SER A 62 7.47 19.01 0.91
C SER A 62 8.47 19.41 1.98
N SER A 63 8.34 18.92 3.21
CA SER A 63 9.15 19.37 4.34
C SER A 63 10.14 18.33 4.84
N VAL A 64 11.25 18.23 4.10
CA VAL A 64 12.41 17.41 4.48
C VAL A 64 12.90 17.78 5.90
N GLU A 65 12.73 19.04 6.31
CA GLU A 65 13.25 19.60 7.57
C GLU A 65 12.16 20.07 8.56
N ALA A 66 10.88 19.74 8.34
CA ALA A 66 9.86 20.11 9.33
C ALA A 66 10.18 19.47 10.68
N GLY A 67 10.42 20.31 11.69
CA GLY A 67 10.62 19.86 13.06
C GLY A 67 9.46 18.98 13.54
N ALA A 68 9.77 17.98 14.37
CA ALA A 68 8.81 17.00 14.87
C ALA A 68 7.54 17.65 15.45
N GLU A 69 7.67 18.80 16.11
CA GLU A 69 6.54 19.55 16.66
C GLU A 69 5.53 20.02 15.60
N ILE A 70 5.99 20.46 14.43
CA ILE A 70 5.08 20.92 13.38
C ILE A 70 4.40 19.71 12.71
N LYS A 71 5.16 18.64 12.46
CA LYS A 71 4.60 17.37 11.95
C LYS A 71 3.53 16.84 12.91
N LYS A 72 3.81 16.84 14.22
CA LYS A 72 2.86 16.47 15.26
C LYS A 72 1.60 17.32 15.22
N LYS A 73 1.70 18.65 15.09
CA LYS A 73 0.52 19.53 14.98
C LYS A 73 -0.33 19.25 13.74
N ILE A 74 0.29 19.03 12.58
CA ILE A 74 -0.41 18.68 11.34
C ILE A 74 -1.17 17.36 11.54
N LEU A 75 -0.46 16.32 11.97
CA LEU A 75 -1.03 14.99 12.17
C LEU A 75 -2.13 14.97 13.23
N PHE A 76 -1.94 15.64 14.35
CA PHE A 76 -2.96 15.78 15.40
C PHE A 76 -4.25 16.41 14.84
N ASN A 77 -4.13 17.49 14.07
CA ASN A 77 -5.29 18.13 13.48
C ASN A 77 -5.98 17.24 12.44
N ILE A 78 -5.23 16.44 11.67
CA ILE A 78 -5.81 15.49 10.72
C ILE A 78 -6.56 14.36 11.42
N LEU A 79 -5.99 13.77 12.47
CA LEU A 79 -6.69 12.75 13.26
C LEU A 79 -8.01 13.29 13.84
N ALA A 80 -8.01 14.55 14.26
CA ALA A 80 -9.21 15.21 14.73
C ALA A 80 -10.22 15.48 13.60
N VAL A 81 -9.76 15.97 12.43
CA VAL A 81 -10.62 16.14 11.23
C VAL A 81 -11.30 14.83 10.88
N ILE A 82 -10.53 13.74 10.80
CA ILE A 82 -11.03 12.41 10.48
C ILE A 82 -12.08 11.98 11.50
N SER A 83 -11.77 12.10 12.79
CA SER A 83 -12.66 11.72 13.89
C SER A 83 -13.98 12.51 13.86
N GLU A 84 -13.91 13.83 13.76
CA GLU A 84 -15.08 14.72 13.67
C GLU A 84 -15.93 14.40 12.42
N THR A 85 -15.27 14.12 11.29
CA THR A 85 -15.97 13.75 10.06
C THR A 85 -16.73 12.44 10.22
N ILE A 86 -16.11 11.43 10.84
CA ILE A 86 -16.74 10.14 11.14
C ILE A 86 -17.94 10.33 12.08
N GLU A 87 -17.81 11.16 13.12
CA GLU A 87 -18.90 11.45 14.08
C GLU A 87 -20.12 12.10 13.43
N THR A 88 -19.92 12.95 12.41
CA THR A 88 -21.04 13.55 11.67
C THR A 88 -21.78 12.57 10.75
N GLN A 89 -21.33 11.30 10.66
CA GLN A 89 -21.90 10.22 9.86
C GLN A 89 -22.08 10.54 8.35
N ARG A 90 -21.38 11.56 7.84
CA ARG A 90 -21.36 11.94 6.41
C ARG A 90 -20.17 11.35 5.68
N VAL A 91 -19.70 10.17 6.08
CA VAL A 91 -18.53 9.52 5.50
C VAL A 91 -18.94 8.41 4.53
N ASN A 92 -18.21 8.33 3.42
CA ASN A 92 -18.27 7.19 2.51
C ASN A 92 -16.99 6.34 2.69
N ASN A 93 -17.02 5.11 2.16
CA ASN A 93 -15.87 4.21 2.25
C ASN A 93 -14.61 4.78 1.58
N ALA A 94 -14.76 5.67 0.59
CA ALA A 94 -13.61 6.28 -0.09
C ALA A 94 -12.85 7.25 0.84
N PHE A 95 -13.56 8.04 1.66
CA PHE A 95 -12.94 8.89 2.66
C PHE A 95 -12.23 8.08 3.73
N ILE A 96 -12.86 7.01 4.23
CA ILE A 96 -12.24 6.14 5.23
C ILE A 96 -10.97 5.51 4.67
N ARG A 97 -11.04 4.94 3.45
CA ARG A 97 -9.87 4.35 2.78
C ARG A 97 -8.72 5.34 2.68
N ARG A 98 -8.98 6.55 2.18
CA ARG A 98 -7.97 7.61 2.05
C ARG A 98 -7.38 7.99 3.42
N SER A 99 -8.22 8.03 4.45
CA SER A 99 -7.80 8.37 5.82
C SER A 99 -6.93 7.28 6.43
N VAL A 100 -7.27 6.01 6.23
CA VAL A 100 -6.46 4.85 6.66
C VAL A 100 -5.12 4.84 5.93
N GLU A 101 -5.11 5.05 4.61
CA GLU A 101 -3.88 5.13 3.82
C GLU A 101 -2.96 6.24 4.32
N PHE A 102 -3.51 7.44 4.56
CA PHE A 102 -2.75 8.53 5.15
C PHE A 102 -2.17 8.15 6.52
N CYS A 103 -2.95 7.53 7.40
CA CYS A 103 -2.47 7.14 8.72
C CYS A 103 -1.39 6.04 8.64
N LEU A 104 -1.49 5.11 7.69
CA LEU A 104 -0.48 4.08 7.48
C LEU A 104 0.84 4.66 6.96
N GLU A 105 0.77 5.65 6.06
CA GLU A 105 1.94 6.37 5.52
C GLU A 105 2.77 7.01 6.66
N TYR A 106 2.10 7.58 7.66
CA TYR A 106 2.74 8.23 8.81
C TYR A 106 2.72 7.39 10.11
N LYS A 107 2.42 6.08 10.02
CA LYS A 107 2.15 5.21 11.18
C LYS A 107 3.24 5.23 12.23
N LYS A 108 4.51 5.09 11.82
CA LYS A 108 5.66 5.08 12.73
C LYS A 108 5.73 6.35 13.57
N PHE A 109 5.51 7.51 12.96
CA PHE A 109 5.52 8.79 13.66
C PHE A 109 4.28 8.92 14.57
N LEU A 110 3.12 8.50 14.10
CA LEU A 110 1.90 8.53 14.88
C LEU A 110 2.00 7.65 16.14
N ASP A 111 2.59 6.46 16.03
CA ASP A 111 2.82 5.57 17.18
C ASP A 111 3.77 6.18 18.22
N GLU A 112 4.78 6.92 17.77
CA GLU A 112 5.78 7.56 18.65
C GLU A 112 5.21 8.82 19.35
N TYR A 113 4.46 9.66 18.63
CA TYR A 113 4.11 11.00 19.10
C TYR A 113 2.63 11.22 19.43
N LEU A 114 1.72 10.41 18.88
CA LEU A 114 0.25 10.54 18.96
C LEU A 114 -0.47 9.17 19.10
N PRO A 115 0.00 8.23 19.94
CA PRO A 115 -0.57 6.88 19.99
C PRO A 115 -2.01 6.87 20.50
N SER A 116 -2.37 7.74 21.44
CA SER A 116 -3.71 7.81 22.00
C SER A 116 -4.72 8.33 20.98
N GLU A 117 -4.38 9.39 20.25
CA GLU A 117 -5.21 9.96 19.20
C GLU A 117 -5.39 8.99 18.03
N LEU A 118 -4.32 8.30 17.64
CA LEU A 118 -4.38 7.26 16.61
C LEU A 118 -5.31 6.13 17.03
N ALA A 119 -5.22 5.66 18.28
CA ALA A 119 -6.06 4.58 18.80
C ALA A 119 -7.55 4.99 18.86
N GLU A 120 -7.84 6.20 19.33
CA GLU A 120 -9.21 6.73 19.38
C GLU A 120 -9.82 6.86 17.97
N MET A 121 -9.08 7.48 17.05
CA MET A 121 -9.50 7.64 15.66
C MET A 121 -9.73 6.29 14.99
N SER A 122 -8.81 5.34 15.17
CA SER A 122 -8.92 3.98 14.62
C SER A 122 -10.17 3.24 15.15
N LYS A 123 -10.49 3.40 16.45
CA LYS A 123 -11.72 2.85 17.03
C LYS A 123 -12.95 3.43 16.35
N LYS A 124 -12.98 4.73 16.09
CA LYS A 124 -14.09 5.39 15.36
C LYS A 124 -14.20 4.85 13.93
N MET A 125 -13.09 4.66 13.22
CA MET A 125 -13.12 4.06 11.88
C MET A 125 -13.72 2.65 11.89
N VAL A 126 -13.30 1.81 12.84
CA VAL A 126 -13.83 0.45 13.00
C VAL A 126 -15.34 0.48 13.23
N THR A 127 -15.86 1.43 14.02
CA THR A 127 -17.32 1.50 14.26
C THR A 127 -18.14 1.78 13.00
N VAL A 128 -17.58 2.46 12.00
CA VAL A 128 -18.31 2.83 10.77
C VAL A 128 -18.03 1.87 9.62
N SER A 129 -16.79 1.42 9.45
CA SER A 129 -16.40 0.58 8.31
C SER A 129 -16.33 -0.92 8.62
N GLY A 130 -16.37 -1.28 9.90
CA GLY A 130 -16.05 -2.61 10.37
C GLY A 130 -14.55 -2.79 10.63
N ASP A 131 -14.22 -3.79 11.43
CA ASP A 131 -12.84 -4.22 11.64
C ASP A 131 -12.33 -5.09 10.47
N SER A 132 -11.07 -5.50 10.54
CA SER A 132 -10.44 -6.36 9.54
C SER A 132 -11.22 -7.67 9.30
N ASP A 133 -11.74 -8.30 10.36
CA ASP A 133 -12.46 -9.57 10.22
C ASP A 133 -13.83 -9.39 9.56
N THR A 134 -14.54 -8.32 9.91
CA THR A 134 -15.81 -7.93 9.28
C THR A 134 -15.60 -7.67 7.79
N LEU A 135 -14.57 -6.89 7.44
CA LEU A 135 -14.21 -6.60 6.06
C LEU A 135 -13.80 -7.88 5.31
N ARG A 136 -13.05 -8.78 5.94
CA ARG A 136 -12.66 -10.08 5.37
C ARG A 136 -13.87 -10.95 5.06
N ILE A 137 -14.87 -11.00 5.93
CA ILE A 137 -16.12 -11.75 5.69
C ILE A 137 -16.87 -11.14 4.50
N LYS A 138 -17.05 -9.82 4.49
CA LYS A 138 -17.69 -9.11 3.38
C LYS A 138 -16.98 -9.30 2.05
N ALA A 139 -15.65 -9.31 2.04
CA ALA A 139 -14.86 -9.57 0.85
C ALA A 139 -15.08 -11.00 0.30
N ARG A 140 -15.27 -12.00 1.18
CA ARG A 140 -15.65 -13.37 0.77
C ARG A 140 -17.06 -13.43 0.18
N GLU A 141 -17.99 -12.65 0.71
CA GLU A 141 -19.34 -12.55 0.14
C GLU A 141 -19.30 -11.94 -1.27
N TYR A 142 -18.53 -10.86 -1.47
CA TYR A 142 -18.33 -10.32 -2.82
C TYR A 142 -17.67 -11.32 -3.76
N TYR A 143 -16.72 -12.11 -3.26
CA TYR A 143 -16.11 -13.18 -4.05
C TYR A 143 -17.12 -14.24 -4.49
N SER A 144 -17.99 -14.70 -3.59
CA SER A 144 -19.01 -15.71 -3.92
C SER A 144 -20.07 -15.18 -4.89
N MET A 145 -20.31 -13.86 -4.87
CA MET A 145 -21.16 -13.16 -5.84
C MET A 145 -20.46 -12.83 -7.17
N GLN A 146 -19.21 -13.29 -7.38
CA GLN A 146 -18.36 -12.97 -8.53
C GLN A 146 -18.07 -11.46 -8.72
N GLN A 147 -18.26 -10.65 -7.68
CA GLN A 147 -17.92 -9.23 -7.67
C GLN A 147 -16.43 -9.06 -7.33
N LEU A 148 -15.55 -9.50 -8.26
CA LEU A 148 -14.12 -9.64 -8.00
C LEU A 148 -13.43 -8.33 -7.61
N GLU A 149 -13.75 -7.21 -8.26
CA GLU A 149 -13.16 -5.91 -7.93
C GLU A 149 -13.59 -5.40 -6.55
N LEU A 150 -14.87 -5.57 -6.19
CA LEU A 150 -15.34 -5.23 -4.85
C LEU A 150 -14.71 -6.12 -3.79
N SER A 151 -14.54 -7.42 -4.08
CA SER A 151 -13.82 -8.35 -3.22
C SER A 151 -12.37 -7.92 -3.01
N LEU A 152 -11.65 -7.59 -4.09
CA LEU A 152 -10.26 -7.15 -4.06
C LEU A 152 -10.10 -5.91 -3.18
N ILE A 153 -10.86 -4.86 -3.48
CA ILE A 153 -10.81 -3.60 -2.75
C ILE A 153 -11.16 -3.81 -1.27
N THR A 154 -12.16 -4.66 -0.96
CA THR A 154 -12.57 -4.93 0.43
C THR A 154 -11.50 -5.73 1.20
N TYR A 155 -10.79 -6.65 0.54
CA TYR A 155 -9.65 -7.35 1.14
C TYR A 155 -8.46 -6.42 1.38
N GLU A 156 -8.19 -5.48 0.47
CA GLU A 156 -7.17 -4.44 0.67
C GLU A 156 -7.53 -3.54 1.85
N ASP A 157 -8.79 -3.13 1.97
CA ASP A 157 -9.29 -2.37 3.11
C ASP A 157 -9.13 -3.17 4.41
N ALA A 158 -9.42 -4.48 4.41
CA ALA A 158 -9.22 -5.35 5.56
C ALA A 158 -7.74 -5.39 6.00
N LEU A 159 -6.80 -5.56 5.06
CA LEU A 159 -5.37 -5.57 5.36
C LEU A 159 -4.88 -4.22 5.90
N LYS A 160 -5.35 -3.11 5.32
CA LYS A 160 -5.01 -1.76 5.78
C LYS A 160 -5.57 -1.49 7.18
N MET A 161 -6.83 -1.86 7.44
CA MET A 161 -7.43 -1.76 8.77
C MET A 161 -6.72 -2.64 9.81
N HIS A 162 -6.31 -3.85 9.42
CA HIS A 162 -5.51 -4.74 10.27
C HIS A 162 -4.19 -4.08 10.70
N ARG A 163 -3.45 -3.51 9.74
CA ARG A 163 -2.19 -2.79 9.99
C ARG A 163 -2.36 -1.52 10.81
N LEU A 164 -3.50 -0.85 10.68
CA LEU A 164 -3.78 0.37 11.43
C LEU A 164 -4.09 0.06 12.91
N CYS A 165 -4.93 -0.95 13.15
CA CYS A 165 -5.49 -1.23 14.48
C CYS A 165 -4.70 -2.22 15.33
N LYS A 166 -3.92 -3.12 14.73
CA LYS A 166 -3.14 -4.12 15.48
C LYS A 166 -1.67 -3.75 15.51
N ASP A 167 -1.03 -4.10 16.63
CA ASP A 167 0.43 -4.13 16.71
C ASP A 167 0.97 -5.09 15.64
N SER A 168 2.13 -4.76 15.07
CA SER A 168 2.77 -5.42 13.92
C SER A 168 3.02 -6.93 14.04
N ASN A 169 2.65 -7.56 15.16
CA ASN A 169 2.98 -8.94 15.50
C ASN A 169 1.98 -9.99 14.98
N ASP A 170 0.81 -9.61 14.46
CA ASP A 170 -0.14 -10.56 13.84
C ASP A 170 0.14 -10.74 12.34
N ILE A 171 1.34 -11.25 12.05
CA ILE A 171 1.82 -11.52 10.69
C ILE A 171 0.97 -12.61 10.01
N GLU A 172 0.48 -13.60 10.76
CA GLU A 172 -0.29 -14.73 10.23
C GLU A 172 -1.59 -14.24 9.57
N THR A 173 -2.36 -13.39 10.26
CA THR A 173 -3.60 -12.84 9.72
C THR A 173 -3.33 -11.92 8.53
N ALA A 174 -2.28 -11.08 8.62
CA ALA A 174 -1.89 -10.19 7.53
C ALA A 174 -1.49 -10.98 6.28
N ALA A 175 -0.71 -12.06 6.45
CA ALA A 175 -0.29 -12.94 5.36
C ALA A 175 -1.47 -13.69 4.75
N ALA A 176 -2.43 -14.13 5.57
CA ALA A 176 -3.66 -14.76 5.08
C ALA A 176 -4.52 -13.79 4.25
N LEU A 177 -4.61 -12.52 4.64
CA LEU A 177 -5.26 -11.46 3.84
C LEU A 177 -4.50 -11.23 2.53
N ALA A 178 -3.18 -11.08 2.59
CA ALA A 178 -2.33 -10.91 1.42
C ALA A 178 -2.48 -12.06 0.41
N ALA A 179 -2.53 -13.30 0.87
CA ALA A 179 -2.74 -14.46 0.01
C ALA A 179 -4.11 -14.44 -0.72
N ASN A 180 -5.14 -13.83 -0.13
CA ASN A 180 -6.43 -13.63 -0.80
C ASN A 180 -6.38 -12.46 -1.80
N ILE A 181 -5.69 -11.36 -1.47
CA ILE A 181 -5.46 -10.23 -2.37
C ILE A 181 -4.70 -10.70 -3.62
N ILE A 182 -3.64 -11.48 -3.46
CA ILE A 182 -2.83 -12.02 -4.56
C ILE A 182 -3.65 -12.97 -5.44
N LEU A 183 -4.48 -13.83 -4.84
CA LEU A 183 -5.45 -14.64 -5.58
C LEU A 183 -6.38 -13.74 -6.42
N LEU A 184 -6.88 -12.65 -5.86
CA LEU A 184 -7.78 -11.74 -6.55
C LEU A 184 -7.09 -10.99 -7.69
N TYR A 185 -5.86 -10.49 -7.48
CA TYR A 185 -5.05 -9.90 -8.55
C TYR A 185 -4.85 -10.86 -9.73
N ARG A 186 -4.63 -12.15 -9.47
CA ARG A 186 -4.62 -13.17 -10.52
C ARG A 186 -5.98 -13.23 -11.25
N ARG A 187 -7.08 -13.33 -10.49
CA ARG A 187 -8.44 -13.48 -11.04
C ARG A 187 -8.92 -12.27 -11.85
N VAL A 188 -8.45 -11.06 -11.53
CA VAL A 188 -8.70 -9.84 -12.31
C VAL A 188 -7.60 -9.53 -13.34
N GLU A 189 -6.71 -10.49 -13.60
CA GLU A 189 -5.61 -10.38 -14.59
C GLU A 189 -4.60 -9.24 -14.34
N ARG A 190 -4.48 -8.78 -13.09
CA ARG A 190 -3.57 -7.70 -12.66
C ARG A 190 -2.43 -8.25 -11.81
N ILE A 191 -1.89 -9.42 -12.18
CA ILE A 191 -0.89 -10.13 -11.38
C ILE A 191 0.38 -9.30 -11.12
N SER A 192 0.72 -8.37 -12.01
CA SER A 192 1.84 -7.46 -11.82
C SER A 192 1.74 -6.61 -10.56
N GLN A 193 0.53 -6.29 -10.13
CA GLN A 193 0.26 -5.50 -8.91
C GLN A 193 0.36 -6.32 -7.63
N ALA A 194 0.32 -7.66 -7.74
CA ALA A 194 0.50 -8.55 -6.60
C ALA A 194 1.95 -8.64 -6.12
N LEU A 195 2.92 -8.27 -6.97
CA LEU A 195 4.33 -8.51 -6.70
C LEU A 195 4.87 -7.77 -5.46
N PRO A 196 4.63 -6.46 -5.25
CA PRO A 196 5.15 -5.77 -4.07
C PRO A 196 4.62 -6.38 -2.77
N LEU A 197 3.34 -6.79 -2.77
CA LEU A 197 2.72 -7.45 -1.63
C LEU A 197 3.30 -8.85 -1.40
N ALA A 198 3.57 -9.60 -2.48
CA ALA A 198 4.23 -10.88 -2.38
C ALA A 198 5.65 -10.77 -1.82
N GLU A 199 6.43 -9.80 -2.30
CA GLU A 199 7.79 -9.53 -1.84
C GLU A 199 7.81 -9.15 -0.36
N GLU A 200 6.88 -8.30 0.08
CA GLU A 200 6.74 -7.89 1.48
C GLU A 200 6.64 -9.10 2.41
N PHE A 201 5.74 -10.04 2.12
CA PHE A 201 5.53 -11.20 2.98
C PHE A 201 6.61 -12.27 2.77
N LEU A 202 6.91 -12.65 1.54
CA LEU A 202 7.82 -13.77 1.27
C LEU A 202 9.27 -13.49 1.67
N ASN A 203 9.71 -12.23 1.62
CA ASN A 203 11.06 -11.81 2.03
C ASN A 203 11.14 -11.38 3.49
N SER A 204 10.02 -11.28 4.21
CA SER A 204 10.02 -10.95 5.64
C SER A 204 10.81 -11.99 6.43
N SER A 205 11.48 -11.54 7.50
CA SER A 205 12.07 -12.42 8.51
C SER A 205 11.03 -13.18 9.31
N ASP A 206 9.80 -12.65 9.36
CA ASP A 206 8.71 -13.22 10.13
C ASP A 206 8.12 -14.41 9.38
N SER A 207 7.99 -15.54 10.07
CA SER A 207 7.41 -16.74 9.51
C SER A 207 5.90 -16.76 9.70
N PHE A 208 5.21 -17.24 8.68
CA PHE A 208 3.77 -17.52 8.69
C PHE A 208 3.52 -18.92 8.11
N GLY A 209 2.30 -19.40 8.27
CA GLY A 209 1.91 -20.77 7.92
C GLY A 209 2.35 -21.21 6.53
N VAL A 210 2.86 -22.45 6.45
CA VAL A 210 3.31 -23.09 5.19
C VAL A 210 2.22 -23.03 4.11
N ASP A 211 0.94 -23.24 4.49
CA ASP A 211 -0.17 -23.23 3.56
C ASP A 211 -0.47 -21.83 2.99
N ILE A 212 -0.26 -20.78 3.78
CA ILE A 212 -0.37 -19.40 3.30
C ILE A 212 0.76 -19.12 2.29
N LYS A 213 1.99 -19.53 2.62
CA LYS A 213 3.14 -19.40 1.71
C LYS A 213 2.93 -20.15 0.40
N LYS A 214 2.42 -21.39 0.47
CA LYS A 214 1.98 -22.17 -0.69
C LYS A 214 0.98 -21.39 -1.53
N LYS A 215 -0.06 -20.83 -0.90
CA LYS A 215 -1.11 -20.08 -1.59
C LYS A 215 -0.57 -18.83 -2.31
N ILE A 216 0.33 -18.08 -1.68
CA ILE A 216 0.98 -16.91 -2.29
C ILE A 216 1.77 -17.33 -3.53
N LEU A 217 2.73 -18.25 -3.37
CA LEU A 217 3.61 -18.69 -4.45
C LEU A 217 2.84 -19.34 -5.60
N PHE A 218 1.85 -20.18 -5.29
CA PHE A 218 0.99 -20.81 -6.28
C PHE A 218 0.27 -19.78 -7.15
N ASN A 219 -0.40 -18.79 -6.53
CA ASN A 219 -1.15 -17.79 -7.31
C ASN A 219 -0.25 -16.85 -8.10
N LEU A 220 0.95 -16.54 -7.61
CA LEU A 220 1.94 -15.77 -8.36
C LEU A 220 2.44 -16.52 -9.60
N MET A 221 2.82 -17.79 -9.45
CA MET A 221 3.36 -18.59 -10.55
C MET A 221 2.31 -18.84 -11.64
N VAL A 222 1.11 -19.23 -11.23
CA VAL A 222 0.03 -19.48 -12.18
C VAL A 222 -0.42 -18.17 -12.85
N GLY A 223 -0.55 -17.09 -12.08
CA GLY A 223 -0.93 -15.78 -12.64
C GLY A 223 0.13 -15.21 -13.59
N LEU A 224 1.42 -15.38 -13.28
CA LEU A 224 2.51 -15.01 -14.19
C LEU A 224 2.40 -15.78 -15.50
N ARG A 225 2.21 -17.10 -15.44
CA ARG A 225 2.07 -17.94 -16.63
C ARG A 225 0.85 -17.55 -17.47
N GLU A 226 -0.30 -17.33 -16.83
CA GLU A 226 -1.51 -16.86 -17.49
C GLU A 226 -1.27 -15.52 -18.21
N HIS A 227 -0.61 -14.58 -17.54
CA HIS A 227 -0.25 -13.28 -18.11
C HIS A 227 0.71 -13.41 -19.29
N LEU A 228 1.76 -14.23 -19.16
CA LEU A 228 2.76 -14.44 -20.18
C LEU A 228 2.19 -15.14 -21.43
N ASN A 229 1.39 -16.18 -21.25
CA ASN A 229 0.72 -16.87 -22.36
C ASN A 229 -0.23 -15.95 -23.15
N LYS A 230 -0.78 -14.93 -22.50
CA LYS A 230 -1.68 -13.96 -23.13
C LYS A 230 -0.93 -12.86 -23.89
N ASN A 231 0.27 -12.49 -23.44
CA ASN A 231 1.00 -11.33 -23.94
C ASN A 231 2.25 -11.66 -24.76
N CYS A 232 2.71 -12.92 -24.74
CA CYS A 232 3.89 -13.37 -25.48
C CYS A 232 3.49 -14.49 -26.44
N SER A 233 3.97 -14.40 -27.68
CA SER A 233 3.72 -15.40 -28.73
C SER A 233 4.94 -16.27 -29.00
N SER A 234 6.12 -15.87 -28.54
CA SER A 234 7.38 -16.60 -28.71
C SER A 234 8.14 -16.79 -27.38
N GLU A 235 9.04 -17.76 -27.37
CA GLU A 235 9.90 -18.06 -26.22
C GLU A 235 10.94 -16.94 -25.94
N GLU A 236 11.30 -16.16 -26.96
CA GLU A 236 12.20 -15.01 -26.83
C GLU A 236 11.50 -13.80 -26.21
N GLU A 237 10.22 -13.59 -26.54
CA GLU A 237 9.37 -12.56 -25.90
C GLU A 237 9.13 -12.90 -24.43
N LEU A 238 8.89 -14.18 -24.12
CA LEU A 238 8.73 -14.66 -22.74
C LEU A 238 9.94 -14.30 -21.87
N LYS A 239 11.16 -14.51 -22.39
CA LYS A 239 12.42 -14.30 -21.67
C LYS A 239 12.74 -12.82 -21.47
N SER A 240 12.40 -11.98 -22.45
CA SER A 240 12.65 -10.53 -22.41
C SER A 240 11.53 -9.75 -21.72
N HIS A 241 10.45 -10.41 -21.30
CA HIS A 241 9.31 -9.73 -20.68
C HIS A 241 9.69 -9.13 -19.31
N PRO A 242 9.53 -7.82 -19.07
CA PRO A 242 9.97 -7.17 -17.82
C PRO A 242 9.33 -7.74 -16.54
N LEU A 243 8.11 -8.28 -16.66
CA LEU A 243 7.44 -8.94 -15.54
C LEU A 243 8.09 -10.28 -15.17
N PHE A 244 8.60 -11.00 -16.17
CA PHE A 244 9.22 -12.30 -15.97
C PHE A 244 10.48 -12.15 -15.12
N GLU A 245 11.36 -11.20 -15.43
CA GLU A 245 12.58 -10.97 -14.64
C GLU A 245 12.29 -10.67 -13.16
N LYS A 246 11.32 -9.80 -12.90
CA LYS A 246 10.94 -9.41 -11.53
C LYS A 246 10.41 -10.59 -10.72
N PHE A 247 9.53 -11.40 -11.32
CA PHE A 247 9.01 -12.60 -10.66
C PHE A 247 10.09 -13.67 -10.54
N HIS A 248 10.94 -13.84 -11.55
CA HIS A 248 12.00 -14.84 -11.57
C HIS A 248 12.93 -14.68 -10.37
N HIS A 249 13.33 -13.44 -10.05
CA HIS A 249 14.18 -13.17 -8.89
C HIS A 249 13.52 -13.66 -7.57
N LEU A 250 12.25 -13.31 -7.36
CA LEU A 250 11.49 -13.73 -6.18
C LEU A 250 11.30 -15.27 -6.12
N LEU A 251 10.94 -15.90 -7.24
CA LEU A 251 10.70 -17.34 -7.30
C LEU A 251 11.99 -18.14 -7.10
N THR A 252 13.10 -17.69 -7.66
CA THR A 252 14.42 -18.32 -7.48
C THR A 252 14.85 -18.30 -6.02
N ARG A 253 14.58 -17.21 -5.27
CA ARG A 253 14.85 -17.15 -3.83
C ARG A 253 14.06 -18.19 -3.01
N HIS A 254 12.92 -18.64 -3.53
CA HIS A 254 12.07 -19.63 -2.87
C HIS A 254 12.04 -20.98 -3.59
N CYS A 255 12.97 -21.25 -4.51
CA CYS A 255 12.97 -22.47 -5.34
C CYS A 255 12.93 -23.75 -4.51
N GLY A 256 13.75 -23.86 -3.46
CA GLY A 256 13.79 -25.04 -2.60
C GLY A 256 12.47 -25.29 -1.85
N PHE A 257 11.74 -24.22 -1.51
CA PHE A 257 10.39 -24.36 -0.95
C PHE A 257 9.40 -24.82 -2.04
N ILE A 258 9.45 -24.20 -3.22
CA ILE A 258 8.53 -24.53 -4.32
C ILE A 258 8.70 -25.99 -4.75
N GLU A 259 9.95 -26.46 -4.92
CA GLU A 259 10.25 -27.85 -5.29
C GLU A 259 9.75 -28.85 -4.24
N LYS A 260 9.90 -28.51 -2.95
CA LYS A 260 9.46 -29.40 -1.87
C LYS A 260 7.94 -29.42 -1.69
N GLU A 261 7.31 -28.25 -1.74
CA GLU A 261 5.95 -28.04 -1.22
C GLU A 261 4.90 -27.85 -2.33
N LEU A 262 5.33 -27.56 -3.57
CA LEU A 262 4.45 -27.23 -4.70
C LEU A 262 4.72 -28.02 -5.98
N ALA A 263 5.72 -28.91 -6.02
CA ALA A 263 6.07 -29.65 -7.24
C ALA A 263 4.91 -30.45 -7.87
N GLY A 264 4.02 -31.01 -7.05
CA GLY A 264 2.83 -31.71 -7.54
C GLY A 264 1.78 -30.78 -8.17
N SER A 265 1.64 -29.57 -7.62
CA SER A 265 0.59 -28.61 -8.02
C SER A 265 1.02 -27.66 -9.14
N LEU A 266 2.33 -27.55 -9.41
CA LEU A 266 2.92 -26.57 -10.34
C LEU A 266 3.83 -27.21 -11.40
N ARG A 267 3.58 -28.48 -11.74
CA ARG A 267 4.47 -29.26 -12.62
C ARG A 267 4.78 -28.55 -13.94
N SER A 268 3.76 -27.99 -14.60
CA SER A 268 3.91 -27.28 -15.87
C SER A 268 4.57 -25.90 -15.76
N GLU A 269 4.41 -25.22 -14.63
CA GLU A 269 5.02 -23.92 -14.33
C GLU A 269 6.52 -24.08 -14.04
N LEU A 270 6.89 -25.18 -13.38
CA LEU A 270 8.28 -25.54 -13.11
C LEU A 270 9.03 -25.99 -14.37
N GLU A 271 8.35 -26.64 -15.31
CA GLU A 271 8.90 -26.96 -16.63
C GLU A 271 9.21 -25.69 -17.44
N LEU A 272 8.37 -24.67 -17.38
CA LEU A 272 8.63 -23.35 -17.97
C LEU A 272 9.81 -22.64 -17.29
N GLN A 273 9.91 -22.69 -15.96
CA GLN A 273 11.02 -22.06 -15.24
C GLN A 273 12.36 -22.76 -15.55
N SER A 274 12.37 -24.09 -15.60
CA SER A 274 13.59 -24.88 -15.84
C SER A 274 14.08 -24.84 -17.28
N SER A 275 13.19 -24.73 -18.27
CA SER A 275 13.56 -24.48 -19.67
C SER A 275 14.26 -23.12 -19.83
N ILE A 276 13.74 -22.08 -19.20
CA ILE A 276 14.33 -20.73 -19.25
C ILE A 276 15.68 -20.67 -18.51
N SER A 277 15.80 -21.26 -17.32
CA SER A 277 17.07 -21.26 -16.56
C SER A 277 18.20 -22.02 -17.27
N ARG A 278 17.91 -23.15 -17.93
CA ARG A 278 18.94 -23.98 -18.61
C ARG A 278 19.51 -23.32 -19.87
N GLU A 279 18.79 -22.41 -20.51
CA GLU A 279 19.27 -21.69 -21.68
C GLU A 279 20.06 -20.42 -21.34
N ASN A 280 19.69 -19.73 -20.26
CA ASN A 280 20.49 -18.59 -19.75
C ASN A 280 21.90 -19.04 -19.32
N GLU A 281 22.05 -20.22 -18.74
CA GLU A 281 23.37 -20.80 -18.46
C GLU A 281 24.15 -21.21 -19.71
N ARG A 282 23.47 -21.62 -20.79
CA ARG A 282 24.12 -21.92 -22.07
C ARG A 282 24.57 -20.66 -22.79
N GLY A 283 23.72 -19.62 -22.84
CA GLY A 283 24.02 -18.32 -23.44
C GLY A 283 25.22 -17.63 -22.79
N SER A 284 25.29 -17.67 -21.45
CA SER A 284 26.44 -17.19 -20.65
C SER A 284 27.74 -17.96 -20.95
N LYS A 285 27.67 -19.28 -21.14
CA LYS A 285 28.83 -20.11 -21.49
C LYS A 285 29.31 -19.89 -22.92
N THR A 286 28.41 -19.67 -23.88
CA THR A 286 28.79 -19.31 -25.27
C THR A 286 29.36 -17.89 -25.38
N ALA A 287 28.85 -16.91 -24.62
CA ALA A 287 29.43 -15.56 -24.59
C ALA A 287 30.85 -15.55 -24.00
N ASN A 288 31.15 -16.41 -23.03
CA ASN A 288 32.49 -16.59 -22.48
C ASN A 288 33.43 -17.44 -23.37
N GLN A 289 32.92 -18.13 -24.40
CA GLN A 289 33.73 -18.89 -25.36
C GLN A 289 34.07 -18.09 -26.64
N ILE A 290 33.39 -16.96 -26.89
CA ILE A 290 33.62 -16.13 -28.09
C ILE A 290 34.73 -15.07 -27.88
N ASN A 291 35.26 -14.92 -26.66
CA ASN A 291 36.32 -13.94 -26.33
C ASN A 291 37.76 -14.51 -26.28
N PHE A 292 38.02 -15.67 -26.88
CA PHE A 292 39.40 -16.18 -27.06
C PHE A 292 39.57 -16.88 -28.41
N THR A 293 39.63 -16.10 -29.48
CA THR A 293 40.37 -16.37 -30.73
C THR A 293 40.56 -15.04 -31.45
#